data_AF-A0A9J6EUF6-F1
#
_entry.id   AF-A0A9J6EUF6-F1
#
_cell.length_a   1.000
_cell.length_b   1.000
_cell.length_c   1.000
_cell.angle_alpha   90.00
_cell.angle_beta   90.00
_cell.angle_gamma   90.00
#
_symmetry.space_group_name_H-M   'P 1'
#
loop_
_entity.id
_entity.type
_entity.pdbx_description
1 polymer ?
#
loop_
_entity_poly.entity_id
_entity_poly.type
_entity_poly.pdbx_seq_one_letter_code
_entity_poly.pdbx_strand_id
1 'polypeptide(L)'
;MLHPLQVTNEGNFLYQLEEKLEVARLQAKVQDALTQRSDLPMAAELAARLDAELVDVTHLYGDYADPYDLAECKLAIVRSSGYDKPLLVESLWQSLLEREFLNNVRSDQMSQRLESLAQEYAQSEKFFPLAFLVKFLELRGSKHGFEPGWILEPLLGANVSLTRLRDTYNDLYRGKDPAFTERSLHLLHAMGRLIELFLIGCHCTDKRRLANRCINDIPGYLVDLQSMAARDNAVESLISKFKEFQARLDRYVAA
;
A
#
# COMPACT_ATOMS: atom_id res chain seq x y z
N MET A 1 50.93 -2.81 26.17
CA MET A 1 49.66 -2.08 26.41
C MET A 1 49.01 -1.89 25.06
N LEU A 2 48.00 -2.71 24.74
CA LEU A 2 47.24 -2.64 23.50
C LEU A 2 46.25 -1.47 23.60
N HIS A 3 46.34 -0.52 22.66
CA HIS A 3 45.36 0.54 22.44
C HIS A 3 44.08 -0.05 21.83
N PRO A 4 42.89 0.18 22.42
CA PRO A 4 41.63 -0.11 21.76
C PRO A 4 40.78 1.16 21.68
N LEU A 5 41.09 2.10 20.77
CA LEU A 5 40.27 3.34 20.62
C LEU A 5 40.17 3.93 19.19
N GLN A 6 40.62 3.26 18.12
CA GLN A 6 40.52 3.84 16.76
C GLN A 6 39.29 3.42 15.94
N VAL A 7 38.47 2.48 16.41
CA VAL A 7 37.30 2.00 15.65
C VAL A 7 36.07 2.93 15.82
N THR A 8 36.10 3.92 16.71
CA THR A 8 34.92 4.72 17.08
C THR A 8 34.77 6.06 16.34
N ASN A 9 35.83 6.68 15.82
CA ASN A 9 35.73 8.00 15.17
C ASN A 9 35.32 7.92 13.70
N GLU A 10 35.86 6.95 12.95
CA GLU A 10 35.55 6.79 11.52
C GLU A 10 34.11 6.33 11.32
N GLY A 11 33.62 5.39 12.12
CA GLY A 11 32.23 4.94 12.09
C GLY A 11 31.22 6.03 12.49
N ASN A 12 31.56 6.89 13.45
CA ASN A 12 30.72 8.02 13.86
C ASN A 12 30.68 9.12 12.78
N PHE A 13 31.81 9.40 12.14
CA PHE A 13 31.86 10.35 11.02
C PHE A 13 31.06 9.86 9.81
N LEU A 14 31.18 8.58 9.44
CA LEU A 14 30.40 7.97 8.36
C LEU A 14 28.90 8.03 8.66
N TYR A 15 28.48 7.70 9.89
CA TYR A 15 27.08 7.79 10.30
C TYR A 15 26.53 9.23 10.18
N GLN A 16 27.28 10.23 10.65
CA GLN A 16 26.89 11.64 10.51
C GLN A 16 26.79 12.08 9.04
N LEU A 17 27.65 11.55 8.17
CA LEU A 17 27.61 11.85 6.75
C LEU A 17 26.40 11.19 6.08
N GLU A 18 26.07 9.95 6.45
CA GLU A 18 24.87 9.24 5.99
C GLU A 18 23.59 9.96 6.42
N GLU A 19 23.51 10.41 7.68
CA GLU A 19 22.37 11.18 8.19
C GLU A 19 22.19 12.50 7.42
N LYS A 20 23.27 13.26 7.21
CA LYS A 20 23.22 14.50 6.41
C LYS A 20 22.85 14.24 4.95
N LEU A 21 23.32 13.14 4.36
CA LEU A 21 22.96 12.75 3.00
C LEU A 21 21.48 12.41 2.88
N GLU A 22 20.92 11.73 3.88
CA GLU A 22 19.48 11.42 3.91
C GLU A 22 18.64 12.70 4.04
N VAL A 23 19.03 13.63 4.91
CA VAL A 23 18.39 14.94 5.02
C VAL A 23 18.45 15.72 3.71
N ALA A 24 19.61 15.74 3.03
CA ALA A 24 19.77 16.40 1.74
C ALA A 24 18.86 15.80 0.65
N ARG A 25 18.72 14.48 0.63
CA ARG A 25 17.78 13.78 -0.28
C ARG A 25 16.33 14.15 0.00
N LEU A 26 15.94 14.25 1.27
CA LEU A 26 14.60 14.68 1.64
C LEU A 26 14.35 16.12 1.24
N GLN A 27 15.32 17.03 1.46
CA GLN A 27 15.22 18.41 1.01
C GLN A 27 15.07 18.52 -0.49
N ALA A 28 15.84 17.78 -1.27
CA ALA A 28 15.69 17.72 -2.73
C ALA A 28 14.28 17.23 -3.13
N LYS A 29 13.75 16.20 -2.47
CA LYS A 29 12.37 15.72 -2.71
C LYS A 29 11.32 16.80 -2.40
N VAL A 30 11.48 17.55 -1.31
CA VAL A 30 10.60 18.68 -0.97
C VAL A 30 10.72 19.80 -2.01
N GLN A 31 11.94 20.12 -2.44
CA GLN A 31 12.21 21.14 -3.44
C GLN A 31 11.53 20.79 -4.76
N ASP A 32 11.74 19.57 -5.26
CA ASP A 32 11.11 19.07 -6.48
C ASP A 32 9.59 19.16 -6.36
N ALA A 33 9.01 18.68 -5.25
CA ALA A 33 7.58 18.73 -5.02
C ALA A 33 7.03 20.18 -4.96
N LEU A 34 7.77 21.13 -4.41
CA LEU A 34 7.41 22.55 -4.43
C LEU A 34 7.46 23.12 -5.84
N THR A 35 8.49 22.81 -6.64
CA THR A 35 8.59 23.34 -8.02
C THR A 35 7.49 22.83 -8.94
N GLN A 36 6.93 21.64 -8.67
CA GLN A 36 5.79 21.11 -9.41
C GLN A 36 4.44 21.75 -9.02
N ARG A 37 4.39 22.53 -7.93
CA ARG A 37 3.18 23.24 -7.46
C ARG A 37 3.01 24.58 -8.20
N SER A 38 2.45 24.49 -9.41
CA SER A 38 2.09 25.66 -10.22
C SER A 38 1.02 26.57 -9.60
N ASP A 39 0.30 26.08 -8.60
CA ASP A 39 -0.68 26.82 -7.80
C ASP A 39 -0.03 27.78 -6.78
N LEU A 40 1.25 27.60 -6.45
CA LEU A 40 1.97 28.39 -5.45
C LEU A 40 2.87 29.44 -6.13
N PRO A 41 2.52 30.74 -6.07
CA PRO A 41 3.30 31.80 -6.75
C PRO A 41 4.71 31.98 -6.16
N MET A 42 4.95 31.55 -4.91
CA MET A 42 6.25 31.64 -4.23
C MET A 42 7.03 30.31 -4.22
N ALA A 43 6.59 29.29 -4.97
CA ALA A 43 7.24 27.98 -5.00
C ALA A 43 8.74 28.04 -5.31
N ALA A 44 9.13 28.84 -6.31
CA ALA A 44 10.52 28.98 -6.73
C ALA A 44 11.39 29.65 -5.66
N GLU A 45 10.87 30.63 -4.92
CA GLU A 45 11.58 31.30 -3.84
C GLU A 45 11.78 30.37 -2.64
N LEU A 46 10.74 29.61 -2.28
CA LEU A 46 10.81 28.60 -1.21
C LEU A 46 11.81 27.49 -1.56
N ALA A 47 11.79 27.02 -2.81
CA ALA A 47 12.74 26.04 -3.32
C ALA A 47 14.19 26.56 -3.28
N ALA A 48 14.42 27.83 -3.62
CA ALA A 48 15.75 28.45 -3.55
C ALA A 48 16.23 28.65 -2.11
N ARG A 49 15.32 29.01 -1.18
CA ARG A 49 15.63 29.10 0.26
C ARG A 49 16.03 27.75 0.84
N LEU A 50 15.36 26.67 0.41
CA LEU A 50 15.67 25.33 0.89
C LEU A 50 17.02 24.81 0.36
N ASP A 51 17.49 25.30 -0.79
CA ASP A 51 18.79 24.97 -1.38
C ASP A 51 19.97 25.65 -0.68
N ALA A 52 19.70 26.75 0.05
CA ALA A 52 20.75 27.57 0.64
C ALA A 52 21.44 26.92 1.85
N GLU A 53 20.71 26.13 2.63
CA GLU A 53 21.24 25.49 3.84
C GLU A 53 20.56 24.14 4.11
N LEU A 54 21.32 23.19 4.65
CA LEU A 54 20.78 21.91 5.10
C LEU A 54 19.94 22.12 6.37
N VAL A 55 18.61 22.03 6.25
CA VAL A 55 17.71 22.20 7.40
C VAL A 55 17.47 20.86 8.10
N ASP A 56 17.19 20.87 9.41
CA ASP A 56 16.82 19.63 10.09
C ASP A 56 15.44 19.10 9.65
N VAL A 57 15.19 17.82 9.95
CA VAL A 57 13.94 17.13 9.57
C VAL A 57 12.69 17.72 10.22
N THR A 58 12.81 18.39 11.38
CA THR A 58 11.68 19.02 12.07
C THR A 58 11.27 20.30 11.35
N HIS A 59 12.24 21.14 10.99
CA HIS A 59 12.04 22.32 10.16
C HIS A 59 11.59 21.96 8.75
N LEU A 60 12.17 20.92 8.15
CA LEU A 60 11.74 20.43 6.84
C LEU A 60 10.26 20.01 6.85
N TYR A 61 9.81 19.37 7.93
CA TYR A 61 8.41 19.00 8.10
C TYR A 61 7.52 20.22 8.35
N GLY A 62 7.83 21.01 9.38
CA GLY A 62 6.95 22.07 9.89
C GLY A 62 6.90 23.33 9.04
N ASP A 63 8.01 23.71 8.41
CA ASP A 63 8.12 24.98 7.69
C ASP A 63 7.90 24.81 6.17
N TYR A 64 8.02 23.58 5.66
CA TYR A 64 7.89 23.28 4.22
C TYR A 64 6.87 22.19 3.93
N ALA A 65 7.03 20.97 4.44
CA ALA A 65 6.17 19.86 4.00
C ALA A 65 4.71 19.99 4.44
N ASP A 66 4.45 20.44 5.67
CA ASP A 66 3.10 20.59 6.21
C ASP A 66 2.34 21.82 5.69
N PRO A 67 2.92 23.04 5.67
CA PRO A 67 2.22 24.24 5.22
C PRO A 67 1.77 24.18 3.76
N TYR A 68 2.50 23.44 2.92
CA TYR A 68 2.19 23.28 1.49
C TYR A 68 1.50 21.94 1.16
N ASP A 69 1.09 21.19 2.19
CA ASP A 69 0.40 19.90 2.09
C ASP A 69 1.08 18.87 1.16
N LEU A 70 2.39 18.71 1.35
CA LEU A 70 3.21 17.78 0.58
C LEU A 70 3.17 16.39 1.24
N ALA A 71 2.04 15.69 1.14
CA ALA A 71 1.80 14.41 1.83
C ALA A 71 2.90 13.35 1.61
N GLU A 72 3.40 13.20 0.37
CA GLU A 72 4.48 12.25 0.07
C GLU A 72 5.81 12.65 0.73
N CYS A 73 6.11 13.95 0.78
CA CYS A 73 7.29 14.47 1.46
C CYS A 73 7.18 14.28 2.97
N LYS A 74 6.01 14.57 3.55
CA LYS A 74 5.70 14.31 4.96
C LYS A 74 5.93 12.84 5.30
N LEU A 75 5.46 11.92 4.46
CA LEU A 75 5.64 10.48 4.67
C LEU A 75 7.12 10.06 4.59
N ALA A 76 7.88 10.61 3.64
CA ALA A 76 9.32 10.35 3.51
C ALA A 76 10.11 10.84 4.73
N ILE A 77 9.79 12.04 5.25
CA ILE A 77 10.40 12.63 6.46
C ILE A 77 10.04 11.83 7.72
N VAL A 78 8.78 11.40 7.85
CA VAL A 78 8.33 10.58 8.98
C VAL A 78 9.00 9.21 8.97
N ARG A 79 9.22 8.63 7.78
CA ARG A 79 9.98 7.39 7.61
C ARG A 79 11.44 7.53 8.01
N SER A 80 12.12 8.59 7.57
CA SER A 80 13.55 8.81 7.87
C SER A 80 13.80 9.13 9.34
N SER A 81 12.89 9.86 9.99
CA SER A 81 12.96 10.17 11.43
C SER A 81 12.61 8.99 12.34
N GLY A 82 12.10 7.88 11.80
CA GLY A 82 11.67 6.73 12.58
C GLY A 82 10.44 6.97 13.45
N TYR A 83 9.71 8.08 13.22
CA TYR A 83 8.54 8.46 14.01
C TYR A 83 7.32 7.62 13.64
N ASP A 84 7.09 6.52 14.36
CA ASP A 84 6.15 5.47 13.98
C ASP A 84 4.77 5.58 14.63
N LYS A 85 4.10 6.73 14.49
CA LYS A 85 2.70 6.88 14.93
C LYS A 85 1.72 6.35 13.86
N PRO A 86 1.00 5.22 14.09
CA PRO A 86 0.17 4.60 13.06
C PRO A 86 -0.91 5.53 12.50
N LEU A 87 -1.60 6.28 13.37
CA LEU A 87 -2.65 7.23 12.96
C LEU A 87 -2.11 8.35 12.07
N LEU A 88 -0.89 8.82 12.33
CA LEU A 88 -0.26 9.84 11.50
C LEU A 88 0.06 9.25 10.13
N VAL A 89 0.69 8.07 10.09
CA VAL A 89 1.03 7.37 8.84
C VAL A 89 -0.23 7.14 7.99
N GLU A 90 -1.30 6.63 8.58
CA GLU A 90 -2.58 6.44 7.87
C GLU A 90 -3.15 7.76 7.33
N SER A 91 -3.12 8.83 8.13
CA SER A 91 -3.61 10.15 7.69
C SER A 91 -2.80 10.73 6.51
N LEU A 92 -1.48 10.51 6.50
CA LEU A 92 -0.60 10.92 5.41
C LEU A 92 -0.88 10.11 4.13
N TRP A 93 -1.04 8.80 4.26
CA TRP A 93 -1.45 7.94 3.14
C TRP A 93 -2.83 8.34 2.61
N GLN A 94 -3.77 8.66 3.50
CA GLN A 94 -5.09 9.13 3.10
C GLN A 94 -4.99 10.40 2.26
N SER A 95 -4.32 11.45 2.75
CA SER A 95 -4.16 12.71 2.02
C SER A 95 -3.45 12.49 0.68
N LEU A 96 -2.37 11.70 0.67
CA LEU A 96 -1.64 11.34 -0.55
C LEU A 96 -2.56 10.68 -1.58
N LEU A 97 -3.27 9.62 -1.20
CA LEU A 97 -4.09 8.84 -2.12
C LEU A 97 -5.35 9.60 -2.57
N GLU A 98 -5.99 10.41 -1.72
CA GLU A 98 -7.09 11.29 -2.15
C GLU A 98 -6.63 12.21 -3.28
N ARG A 99 -5.45 12.81 -3.14
CA ARG A 99 -4.88 13.67 -4.17
C ARG A 99 -4.57 12.88 -5.45
N GLU A 100 -4.05 11.66 -5.33
CA GLU A 100 -3.82 10.79 -6.50
C GLU A 100 -5.14 10.41 -7.19
N PHE A 101 -6.24 10.16 -6.48
CA PHE A 101 -7.55 9.92 -7.09
C PHE A 101 -8.14 11.15 -7.79
N LEU A 102 -7.83 12.36 -7.32
CA LEU A 102 -8.23 13.60 -8.01
C LEU A 102 -7.46 13.81 -9.33
N ASN A 103 -6.18 13.44 -9.35
CA ASN A 103 -5.30 13.62 -10.51
C ASN A 103 -5.40 12.48 -11.53
N ASN A 104 -5.68 11.25 -11.07
CA ASN A 104 -5.71 10.04 -11.89
C ASN A 104 -7.12 9.48 -11.98
N VAL A 105 -7.85 9.89 -13.03
CA VAL A 105 -9.24 9.43 -13.24
C VAL A 105 -9.29 7.98 -13.73
N ARG A 106 -8.21 7.49 -14.37
CA ARG A 106 -8.17 6.15 -14.96
C ARG A 106 -7.50 5.15 -14.02
N SER A 107 -8.05 3.93 -13.99
CA SER A 107 -7.52 2.84 -13.17
C SER A 107 -6.08 2.47 -13.52
N ASP A 108 -5.66 2.55 -14.78
CA ASP A 108 -4.29 2.20 -15.20
C ASP A 108 -3.25 3.19 -14.66
N GLN A 109 -3.57 4.49 -14.69
CA GLN A 109 -2.71 5.54 -14.12
C GLN A 109 -2.60 5.40 -12.60
N MET A 110 -3.73 5.17 -11.93
CA MET A 110 -3.75 4.95 -10.49
C MET A 110 -3.00 3.67 -10.09
N SER A 111 -3.12 2.59 -10.86
CA SER A 111 -2.39 1.33 -10.64
C SER A 111 -0.88 1.52 -10.76
N GLN A 112 -0.41 2.22 -11.80
CA GLN A 112 1.03 2.51 -11.97
C GLN A 112 1.56 3.36 -10.81
N ARG A 113 0.78 4.36 -10.38
CA ARG A 113 1.16 5.21 -9.27
C ARG A 113 1.21 4.43 -7.95
N LEU A 114 0.22 3.57 -7.71
CA LEU A 114 0.18 2.69 -6.55
C LEU A 114 1.37 1.74 -6.52
N GLU A 115 1.73 1.13 -7.65
CA GLU A 115 2.89 0.25 -7.76
C GLU A 115 4.18 0.99 -7.40
N SER A 116 4.39 2.20 -7.93
CA SER A 116 5.56 3.04 -7.59
C SER A 116 5.63 3.35 -6.09
N LEU A 117 4.52 3.74 -5.48
CA LEU A 117 4.45 4.01 -4.03
C LEU A 117 4.69 2.73 -3.22
N ALA A 118 4.11 1.60 -3.62
CA ALA A 118 4.32 0.35 -2.93
C ALA A 118 5.77 -0.14 -3.05
N GLN A 119 6.44 0.06 -4.19
CA GLN A 119 7.86 -0.30 -4.35
C GLN A 119 8.76 0.47 -3.36
N GLU A 120 8.43 1.72 -3.06
CA GLU A 120 9.19 2.56 -2.11
C GLU A 120 8.92 2.18 -0.65
N TYR A 121 7.66 1.88 -0.29
CA TYR A 121 7.24 1.76 1.12
C TYR A 121 6.96 0.34 1.61
N ALA A 122 6.65 -0.64 0.74
CA ALA A 122 6.18 -1.97 1.14
C ALA A 122 7.18 -2.77 1.99
N GLN A 123 8.47 -2.44 1.93
CA GLN A 123 9.51 -3.05 2.76
C GLN A 123 9.40 -2.68 4.24
N SER A 124 8.70 -1.60 4.58
CA SER A 124 8.52 -1.15 5.96
C SER A 124 7.06 -1.27 6.41
N GLU A 125 6.76 -2.28 7.21
CA GLU A 125 5.41 -2.51 7.73
C GLU A 125 4.88 -1.33 8.56
N LYS A 126 5.77 -0.58 9.23
CA LYS A 126 5.40 0.59 10.04
C LYS A 126 4.91 1.77 9.19
N PHE A 127 5.49 1.94 8.00
CA PHE A 127 5.18 3.05 7.10
C PHE A 127 4.32 2.64 5.91
N PHE A 128 3.93 1.36 5.83
CA PHE A 128 3.04 0.81 4.82
C PHE A 128 1.89 0.03 5.48
N PRO A 129 0.85 0.74 5.95
CA PRO A 129 -0.26 0.15 6.68
C PRO A 129 -1.20 -0.62 5.74
N LEU A 130 -0.80 -1.83 5.35
CA LEU A 130 -1.45 -2.62 4.30
C LEU A 130 -2.96 -2.79 4.51
N ALA A 131 -3.41 -3.05 5.74
CA ALA A 131 -4.83 -3.21 6.04
C ALA A 131 -5.64 -1.95 5.77
N PHE A 132 -5.12 -0.79 6.17
CA PHE A 132 -5.71 0.51 5.86
C PHE A 132 -5.72 0.75 4.35
N LEU A 133 -4.60 0.51 3.67
CA LEU A 133 -4.45 0.76 2.23
C LEU A 133 -5.42 -0.09 1.41
N VAL A 134 -5.50 -1.40 1.67
CA VAL A 134 -6.43 -2.31 0.98
C VAL A 134 -7.86 -1.84 1.17
N LYS A 135 -8.27 -1.55 2.41
CA LYS A 135 -9.62 -1.04 2.71
C LYS A 135 -9.90 0.27 1.97
N PHE A 136 -9.02 1.25 2.09
CA PHE A 136 -9.21 2.59 1.53
C PHE A 136 -9.27 2.55 0.00
N LEU A 137 -8.32 1.86 -0.64
CA LEU A 137 -8.21 1.78 -2.10
C LEU A 137 -9.36 0.98 -2.72
N GLU A 138 -9.82 -0.09 -2.08
CA GLU A 138 -10.98 -0.85 -2.56
C GLU A 138 -12.28 -0.02 -2.45
N LEU A 139 -12.47 0.70 -1.34
CA LEU A 139 -13.63 1.58 -1.18
C LEU A 139 -13.63 2.71 -2.20
N ARG A 140 -12.49 3.37 -2.38
CA ARG A 140 -12.34 4.49 -3.32
C ARG A 140 -12.43 4.00 -4.76
N GLY A 141 -11.68 2.98 -5.14
CA GLY A 141 -11.74 2.37 -6.47
C GLY A 141 -13.15 1.95 -6.84
N SER A 142 -13.88 1.30 -5.92
CA SER A 142 -15.30 0.94 -6.14
C SER A 142 -16.20 2.16 -6.38
N LYS A 143 -15.98 3.29 -5.69
CA LYS A 143 -16.71 4.55 -5.96
C LYS A 143 -16.38 5.15 -7.33
N HIS A 144 -15.17 4.93 -7.83
CA HIS A 144 -14.72 5.34 -9.17
C HIS A 144 -15.02 4.30 -10.26
N GLY A 145 -15.70 3.20 -9.92
CA GLY A 145 -16.06 2.14 -10.88
C GLY A 145 -14.89 1.24 -11.29
N PHE A 146 -13.82 1.18 -10.49
CA PHE A 146 -12.71 0.27 -10.75
C PHE A 146 -13.10 -1.17 -10.40
N GLU A 147 -12.49 -2.12 -11.13
CA GLU A 147 -12.75 -3.54 -10.97
C GLU A 147 -12.36 -4.03 -9.56
N PRO A 148 -13.09 -5.00 -8.98
CA PRO A 148 -12.71 -5.62 -7.73
C PRO A 148 -11.29 -6.23 -7.79
N GLY A 149 -10.48 -5.96 -6.76
CA GLY A 149 -9.11 -6.46 -6.71
C GLY A 149 -8.13 -5.74 -7.64
N TRP A 150 -8.47 -4.56 -8.19
CA TRP A 150 -7.58 -3.78 -9.07
C TRP A 150 -6.21 -3.45 -8.45
N ILE A 151 -6.11 -3.45 -7.12
CA ILE A 151 -4.86 -3.21 -6.39
C ILE A 151 -3.95 -4.43 -6.29
N LEU A 152 -4.45 -5.63 -6.61
CA LEU A 152 -3.69 -6.87 -6.40
C LEU A 152 -2.43 -6.89 -7.26
N GLU A 153 -2.56 -6.70 -8.57
CA GLU A 153 -1.41 -6.73 -9.48
C GLU A 153 -0.37 -5.64 -9.17
N PRO A 154 -0.74 -4.35 -8.95
CA PRO A 154 0.20 -3.32 -8.53
C PRO A 154 0.97 -3.67 -7.25
N LEU A 155 0.28 -4.20 -6.24
CA LEU A 155 0.91 -4.56 -4.97
C LEU A 155 1.82 -5.78 -5.10
N LEU A 156 1.43 -6.76 -5.91
CA LEU A 156 2.27 -7.92 -6.23
C LEU A 156 3.51 -7.51 -7.03
N GLY A 157 3.37 -6.59 -7.99
CA GLY A 157 4.50 -6.00 -8.74
C GLY A 157 5.50 -5.27 -7.83
N ALA A 158 5.02 -4.71 -6.72
CA ALA A 158 5.82 -4.13 -5.66
C ALA A 158 6.36 -5.13 -4.61
N ASN A 159 6.31 -6.44 -4.88
CA ASN A 159 6.75 -7.52 -3.98
C ASN A 159 5.97 -7.62 -2.66
N VAL A 160 4.74 -7.10 -2.60
CA VAL A 160 3.85 -7.37 -1.46
C VAL A 160 3.42 -8.83 -1.54
N SER A 161 3.62 -9.58 -0.45
CA SER A 161 3.31 -11.01 -0.43
C SER A 161 1.83 -11.28 -0.71
N LEU A 162 1.56 -12.17 -1.68
CA LEU A 162 0.21 -12.67 -1.98
C LEU A 162 -0.49 -13.24 -0.73
N THR A 163 0.28 -13.87 0.16
CA THR A 163 -0.22 -14.38 1.45
C THR A 163 -0.72 -13.25 2.34
N ARG A 164 0.04 -12.14 2.45
CA ARG A 164 -0.35 -10.98 3.26
C ARG A 164 -1.58 -10.29 2.69
N LEU A 165 -1.66 -10.19 1.35
CA LEU A 165 -2.85 -9.68 0.67
C LEU A 165 -4.06 -10.54 1.00
N ARG A 166 -3.95 -11.87 0.82
CA ARG A 166 -5.03 -12.82 1.15
C ARG A 166 -5.50 -12.65 2.59
N ASP A 167 -4.58 -12.66 3.54
CA ASP A 167 -4.90 -12.53 4.96
C ASP A 167 -5.65 -11.20 5.21
N THR A 168 -5.18 -10.10 4.63
CA THR A 168 -5.81 -8.77 4.74
C THR A 168 -7.23 -8.74 4.15
N TYR A 169 -7.44 -9.29 2.95
CA TYR A 169 -8.78 -9.34 2.33
C TYR A 169 -9.75 -10.22 3.12
N ASN A 170 -9.30 -11.39 3.56
CA ASN A 170 -10.13 -12.30 4.36
C ASN A 170 -10.50 -11.65 5.70
N ASP A 171 -9.57 -10.99 6.37
CA ASP A 171 -9.84 -10.30 7.64
C ASP A 171 -10.80 -9.12 7.44
N LEU A 172 -10.63 -8.35 6.36
CA LEU A 172 -11.54 -7.27 5.99
C LEU A 172 -12.96 -7.79 5.72
N TYR A 173 -13.08 -8.91 4.99
CA TYR A 173 -14.37 -9.54 4.71
C TYR A 173 -15.03 -10.07 5.99
N ARG A 174 -14.30 -10.86 6.79
CA ARG A 174 -14.80 -11.45 8.04
C ARG A 174 -15.11 -10.41 9.11
N GLY A 175 -14.40 -9.28 9.09
CA GLY A 175 -14.65 -8.15 9.99
C GLY A 175 -16.02 -7.51 9.80
N LYS A 176 -16.73 -7.80 8.69
CA LYS A 176 -18.06 -7.26 8.36
C LYS A 176 -18.12 -5.74 8.53
N ASP A 177 -17.12 -5.07 7.98
CA ASP A 177 -17.02 -3.63 8.06
C ASP A 177 -18.29 -2.99 7.44
N PRO A 178 -18.96 -2.06 8.16
CA PRO A 178 -20.15 -1.37 7.65
C PRO A 178 -19.95 -0.75 6.26
N ALA A 179 -18.74 -0.26 5.96
CA ALA A 179 -18.41 0.34 4.66
C ALA A 179 -18.53 -0.64 3.47
N PHE A 180 -18.47 -1.95 3.74
CA PHE A 180 -18.61 -3.01 2.75
C PHE A 180 -19.90 -3.83 2.89
N THR A 181 -20.84 -3.46 3.78
CA THR A 181 -22.06 -4.26 3.98
C THR A 181 -22.91 -4.38 2.71
N GLU A 182 -23.04 -3.29 1.95
CA GLU A 182 -23.71 -3.27 0.64
C GLU A 182 -22.80 -3.75 -0.51
N ARG A 183 -21.51 -4.01 -0.22
CA ARG A 183 -20.46 -4.33 -1.19
C ARG A 183 -19.72 -5.60 -0.83
N SER A 184 -20.35 -6.51 -0.10
CA SER A 184 -19.74 -7.79 0.28
C SER A 184 -19.40 -8.64 -0.96
N LEU A 185 -20.20 -8.52 -2.02
CA LEU A 185 -19.88 -9.09 -3.33
C LEU A 185 -18.58 -8.54 -3.92
N HIS A 186 -18.27 -7.24 -3.73
CA HIS A 186 -17.03 -6.64 -4.23
C HIS A 186 -15.80 -7.32 -3.64
N LEU A 187 -15.78 -7.50 -2.31
CA LEU A 187 -14.67 -8.19 -1.64
C LEU A 187 -14.55 -9.65 -2.07
N LEU A 188 -15.67 -10.35 -2.28
CA LEU A 188 -15.66 -11.73 -2.77
C LEU A 188 -15.14 -11.84 -4.20
N HIS A 189 -15.46 -10.89 -5.08
CA HIS A 189 -14.86 -10.81 -6.42
C HIS A 189 -13.35 -10.54 -6.34
N ALA A 190 -12.91 -9.63 -5.47
CA ALA A 190 -11.49 -9.35 -5.26
C ALA A 190 -10.73 -10.59 -4.75
N MET A 191 -11.33 -11.34 -3.81
CA MET A 191 -10.77 -12.61 -3.33
C MET A 191 -10.75 -13.69 -4.44
N GLY A 192 -11.78 -13.73 -5.29
CA GLY A 192 -11.78 -14.59 -6.48
C GLY A 192 -10.61 -14.28 -7.41
N ARG A 193 -10.38 -13.00 -7.72
CA ARG A 193 -9.23 -12.53 -8.52
C ARG A 193 -7.89 -12.91 -7.87
N LEU A 194 -7.78 -12.78 -6.55
CA LEU A 194 -6.59 -13.20 -5.81
C LEU A 194 -6.28 -14.69 -6.02
N ILE A 195 -7.32 -15.55 -5.93
CA ILE A 195 -7.17 -17.00 -6.15
C ILE A 195 -6.83 -17.30 -7.61
N GLU A 196 -7.41 -16.57 -8.57
CA GLU A 196 -7.03 -16.69 -9.99
C GLU A 196 -5.54 -16.39 -10.18
N LEU A 197 -5.03 -15.28 -9.63
CA LEU A 197 -3.62 -14.90 -9.68
C LEU A 197 -2.71 -15.96 -9.03
N PHE A 198 -3.14 -16.54 -7.90
CA PHE A 198 -2.44 -17.67 -7.29
C PHE A 198 -2.34 -18.86 -8.25
N LEU A 199 -3.45 -19.25 -8.87
CA LEU A 199 -3.54 -20.41 -9.76
C LEU A 199 -2.80 -20.22 -11.10
N ILE A 200 -2.64 -18.99 -11.58
CA ILE A 200 -1.87 -18.66 -12.79
C ILE A 200 -0.34 -18.77 -12.54
N GLY A 201 0.10 -18.87 -11.29
CA GLY A 201 1.48 -19.19 -10.95
C GLY A 201 2.24 -18.07 -10.24
N CYS A 202 1.56 -17.10 -9.64
CA CYS A 202 2.18 -16.05 -8.86
C CYS A 202 3.21 -16.61 -7.85
N HIS A 203 4.38 -15.97 -7.75
CA HIS A 203 5.44 -16.38 -6.86
C HIS A 203 5.03 -16.13 -5.40
N CYS A 204 4.83 -17.20 -4.64
CA CYS A 204 4.77 -17.12 -3.19
C CYS A 204 5.61 -18.25 -2.58
N THR A 205 6.23 -17.95 -1.43
CA THR A 205 7.17 -18.82 -0.73
C THR A 205 6.51 -20.10 -0.20
N ASP A 206 5.25 -20.03 0.23
CA ASP A 206 4.50 -21.14 0.83
C ASP A 206 3.24 -21.52 0.04
N LYS A 207 3.37 -21.86 -1.26
CA LYS A 207 2.23 -22.13 -2.16
C LYS A 207 1.21 -23.12 -1.56
N ARG A 208 1.68 -24.23 -0.99
CA ARG A 208 0.81 -25.27 -0.39
C ARG A 208 0.06 -24.77 0.85
N ARG A 209 0.72 -23.98 1.71
CA ARG A 209 0.09 -23.39 2.89
C ARG A 209 -0.97 -22.37 2.49
N LEU A 210 -0.68 -21.55 1.47
CA LEU A 210 -1.63 -20.58 0.94
C LEU A 210 -2.84 -21.29 0.29
N ALA A 211 -2.61 -22.34 -0.51
CA ALA A 211 -3.67 -23.14 -1.10
C ALA A 211 -4.62 -23.74 -0.05
N ASN A 212 -4.08 -24.41 0.97
CA ASN A 212 -4.87 -24.95 2.09
C ASN A 212 -5.68 -23.87 2.79
N ARG A 213 -5.07 -22.70 2.96
CA ARG A 213 -5.70 -21.53 3.56
C ARG A 213 -6.90 -21.06 2.73
N CYS A 214 -6.77 -20.93 1.41
CA CYS A 214 -7.88 -20.59 0.52
C CYS A 214 -8.97 -21.67 0.53
N ILE A 215 -8.60 -22.97 0.49
CA ILE A 215 -9.57 -24.09 0.57
C ILE A 215 -10.41 -24.00 1.84
N ASN A 216 -9.82 -23.63 2.97
CA ASN A 216 -10.53 -23.52 4.25
C ASN A 216 -11.48 -22.31 4.31
N ASP A 217 -11.23 -21.25 3.55
CA ASP A 217 -12.08 -20.05 3.54
C ASP A 217 -13.25 -20.16 2.55
N ILE A 218 -13.04 -20.81 1.40
CA ILE A 218 -14.03 -20.92 0.31
C ILE A 218 -15.40 -21.43 0.80
N PRO A 219 -15.51 -22.44 1.67
CA PRO A 219 -16.80 -22.88 2.19
C PRO A 219 -17.58 -21.76 2.90
N GLY A 220 -16.89 -20.89 3.67
CA GLY A 220 -17.52 -19.75 4.31
C GLY A 220 -18.06 -18.75 3.30
N TYR A 221 -17.25 -18.43 2.27
CA TYR A 221 -17.67 -17.58 1.16
C TYR A 221 -18.88 -18.13 0.41
N LEU A 222 -18.91 -19.45 0.16
CA LEU A 222 -20.02 -20.10 -0.53
C LEU A 222 -21.32 -20.08 0.28
N VAL A 223 -21.25 -20.29 1.60
CA VAL A 223 -22.42 -20.21 2.49
C VAL A 223 -22.98 -18.79 2.48
N ASP A 224 -22.12 -17.78 2.61
CA ASP A 224 -22.54 -16.39 2.57
C ASP A 224 -23.17 -16.06 1.21
N LEU A 225 -22.52 -16.42 0.09
CA LEU A 225 -23.06 -16.21 -1.26
C LEU A 225 -24.42 -16.90 -1.49
N GLN A 226 -24.63 -18.10 -0.95
CA GLN A 226 -25.91 -18.82 -1.06
C GLN A 226 -27.02 -18.15 -0.23
N SER A 227 -26.66 -17.49 0.86
CA SER A 227 -27.60 -16.69 1.66
C SER A 227 -27.94 -15.36 0.98
N MET A 228 -27.06 -14.86 0.11
CA MET A 228 -27.30 -13.68 -0.72
C MET A 228 -28.27 -14.03 -1.84
N ALA A 229 -29.17 -13.09 -2.15
CA ALA A 229 -30.36 -13.29 -2.99
C ALA A 229 -30.14 -14.25 -4.17
N ALA A 230 -30.79 -15.41 -4.13
CA ALA A 230 -30.68 -16.55 -5.04
C ALA A 230 -31.18 -16.30 -6.49
N ARG A 231 -31.15 -15.05 -6.97
CA ARG A 231 -31.60 -14.64 -8.32
C ARG A 231 -30.67 -13.62 -9.00
N ASP A 232 -29.54 -13.31 -8.40
CA ASP A 232 -28.53 -12.48 -9.05
C ASP A 232 -27.56 -13.37 -9.84
N ASN A 233 -27.54 -13.19 -11.17
CA ASN A 233 -26.63 -13.90 -12.07
C ASN A 233 -25.16 -13.71 -11.69
N ALA A 234 -24.79 -12.58 -11.10
CA ALA A 234 -23.43 -12.33 -10.64
C ALA A 234 -23.07 -13.24 -9.45
N VAL A 235 -24.01 -13.47 -8.53
CA VAL A 235 -23.84 -14.36 -7.38
C VAL A 235 -23.72 -15.81 -7.85
N GLU A 236 -24.55 -16.27 -8.78
CA GLU A 236 -24.47 -17.64 -9.32
C GLU A 236 -23.15 -17.89 -10.08
N SER A 237 -22.70 -16.90 -10.86
CA SER A 237 -21.41 -16.96 -11.55
C SER A 237 -20.27 -17.10 -10.55
N LEU A 238 -20.30 -16.29 -9.48
CA LEU A 238 -19.26 -16.29 -8.46
C LEU A 238 -19.26 -17.58 -7.63
N ILE A 239 -20.42 -18.13 -7.28
CA ILE A 239 -20.56 -19.46 -6.64
C ILE A 239 -19.90 -20.54 -7.53
N SER A 240 -20.18 -20.50 -8.83
CA SER A 240 -19.61 -21.46 -9.78
C SER A 240 -18.08 -21.34 -9.86
N LYS A 241 -17.56 -20.11 -9.91
CA LYS A 241 -16.11 -19.84 -9.87
C LYS A 241 -15.45 -20.36 -8.59
N PHE A 242 -16.03 -20.10 -7.42
CA PHE A 242 -15.48 -20.58 -6.15
C PHE A 242 -15.47 -22.10 -6.03
N LYS A 243 -16.48 -22.79 -6.57
CA LYS A 243 -16.50 -24.26 -6.68
C LYS A 243 -15.40 -24.78 -7.61
N GLU A 244 -15.17 -24.10 -8.75
CA GLU A 244 -14.06 -24.43 -9.64
C GLU A 244 -12.70 -24.23 -8.95
N PHE A 245 -12.52 -23.11 -8.25
CA PHE A 245 -11.30 -22.83 -7.49
C PHE A 245 -11.06 -23.88 -6.42
N GLN A 246 -12.08 -24.29 -5.68
CA GLN A 246 -11.96 -25.35 -4.68
C GLN A 246 -11.42 -26.64 -5.32
N ALA A 247 -12.06 -27.11 -6.39
CA ALA A 247 -11.62 -28.32 -7.08
C ALA A 247 -10.19 -28.23 -7.64
N ARG A 248 -9.78 -27.06 -8.14
CA ARG A 248 -8.42 -26.82 -8.66
C ARG A 248 -7.39 -26.78 -7.53
N LEU A 249 -7.71 -26.12 -6.42
CA LEU A 249 -6.84 -26.04 -5.25
C LEU A 249 -6.69 -27.40 -4.56
N ASP A 250 -7.77 -28.19 -4.45
CA ASP A 250 -7.73 -29.54 -3.89
C ASP A 250 -6.80 -30.45 -4.70
N ARG A 251 -6.91 -30.41 -6.04
CA ARG A 251 -5.98 -31.13 -6.93
C ARG A 251 -4.54 -30.65 -6.78
N TYR A 252 -4.34 -29.34 -6.59
CA TYR A 252 -3.02 -28.75 -6.40
C TYR A 252 -2.37 -29.19 -5.08
N VAL A 253 -3.14 -29.31 -4.00
CA VAL A 253 -2.63 -29.76 -2.70
C VAL A 253 -2.44 -31.29 -2.66
N ALA A 254 -3.25 -32.04 -3.40
CA ALA A 254 -3.13 -33.50 -3.48
C ALA A 254 -1.93 -33.98 -4.31
N ALA A 255 -1.44 -33.14 -5.24
CA ALA A 255 -0.18 -33.35 -5.97
C ALA A 255 1.06 -33.12 -5.08
#